data_AF-A0A955D2D6-F1
#
_entry.id   AF-A0A955D2D6-F1
#
_cell.length_a   1.000
_cell.length_b   1.000
_cell.length_c   1.000
_cell.angle_alpha   90.00
_cell.angle_beta   90.00
_cell.angle_gamma   90.00
#
_symmetry.space_group_name_H-M   'P 1'
#
loop_
_entity.id
_entity.type
_entity.pdbx_description
1 polymer ?
#
loop_
_entity_poly.entity_id
_entity_poly.type
_entity_poly.pdbx_seq_one_letter_code
_entity_poly.pdbx_strand_id
1 'polypeptide(L)'
;MNVVHFLSMAILVLLAGQQSTSVDAPDPPRARELGRVDVDEYAALVLFQDPADDGKSYRVTVAVPKPWNAPAIKADRIDVWLLARGGRALAVNQRPAGEVLIEAGSAGATANAIYFFDRSVQPRELAAVVVTVDG
;
A
#
# COMPACT_ATOMS: atom_id res chain seq x y z
N MET A 1 -3.58 -19.78 -31.08
CA MET A 1 -2.83 -18.79 -30.27
C MET A 1 -3.74 -18.38 -29.13
N ASN A 2 -3.46 -18.82 -27.91
CA ASN A 2 -4.26 -18.47 -26.74
C ASN A 2 -3.90 -17.04 -26.33
N VAL A 3 -4.85 -16.12 -26.47
CA VAL A 3 -4.76 -14.77 -25.91
C VAL A 3 -5.02 -14.92 -24.42
N VAL A 4 -3.96 -14.87 -23.61
CA VAL A 4 -4.11 -14.77 -22.15
C VAL A 4 -4.52 -13.34 -21.86
N HIS A 5 -5.80 -13.14 -21.58
CA HIS A 5 -6.30 -11.89 -20.99
C HIS A 5 -5.70 -11.78 -19.58
N PHE A 6 -4.66 -10.96 -19.42
CA PHE A 6 -4.25 -10.50 -18.10
C PHE A 6 -5.32 -9.54 -17.62
N LEU A 7 -6.08 -9.98 -16.61
CA LEU A 7 -7.08 -9.16 -15.95
C LEU A 7 -6.33 -8.27 -14.96
N SER A 8 -5.74 -7.16 -15.40
CA SER A 8 -5.15 -6.20 -14.47
C SER A 8 -6.27 -5.58 -13.64
N MET A 9 -6.27 -5.86 -12.33
CA MET A 9 -7.23 -5.28 -11.40
C MET A 9 -6.62 -4.03 -10.77
N ALA A 10 -7.29 -2.88 -10.93
CA ALA A 10 -6.91 -1.61 -10.33
C ALA A 10 -7.96 -1.22 -9.28
N ILE A 11 -7.53 -0.95 -8.05
CA ILE A 11 -8.42 -0.38 -7.02
C ILE A 11 -7.96 1.04 -6.69
N LEU A 12 -8.89 1.98 -6.79
CA LEU A 12 -8.75 3.36 -6.36
C LEU A 12 -9.32 3.49 -4.95
N VAL A 13 -8.48 3.87 -3.99
CA VAL A 13 -8.93 4.09 -2.62
C VAL A 13 -8.82 5.56 -2.23
N LEU A 14 -9.96 6.19 -1.93
CA LEU A 14 -10.05 7.61 -1.58
C LEU A 14 -9.64 7.85 -0.13
N LEU A 15 -8.86 8.91 0.11
CA LEU A 15 -8.33 9.28 1.43
C LEU A 15 -9.27 10.19 2.25
N ALA A 16 -10.58 10.18 1.98
CA ALA A 16 -11.50 11.16 2.55
C ALA A 16 -11.79 10.94 4.05
N GLY A 17 -11.26 11.84 4.88
CA GLY A 17 -11.92 12.40 6.08
C GLY A 17 -12.46 11.44 7.15
N GLN A 18 -11.58 10.70 7.83
CA GLN A 18 -11.88 10.22 9.19
C GLN A 18 -11.05 11.02 10.19
N GLN A 19 -11.66 12.06 10.77
CA GLN A 19 -11.07 12.76 11.92
C GLN A 19 -11.22 11.88 13.15
N SER A 20 -10.14 11.24 13.59
CA SER A 20 -10.08 10.64 14.92
C SER A 20 -9.99 11.76 15.94
N THR A 21 -11.10 12.03 16.65
CA THR A 21 -11.11 12.86 17.84
C THR A 21 -10.60 12.03 19.01
N SER A 22 -9.33 12.13 19.35
CA SER A 22 -8.88 11.88 20.72
C SER A 22 -7.73 12.81 21.06
N VAL A 23 -8.00 13.59 22.10
CA VAL A 23 -7.09 14.50 22.79
C VAL A 23 -6.06 13.64 23.55
N ASP A 24 -4.84 14.19 23.66
CA ASP A 24 -3.71 13.81 24.51
C ASP A 24 -2.56 12.99 23.86
N ALA A 25 -1.37 13.63 23.81
CA ALA A 25 -0.07 13.22 23.26
C ALA A 25 -0.01 12.88 21.74
N PRO A 26 1.07 13.27 21.00
CA PRO A 26 1.23 12.84 19.61
C PRO A 26 1.57 11.34 19.59
N ASP A 27 0.53 10.52 19.47
CA ASP A 27 0.67 9.13 19.06
C ASP A 27 1.48 9.11 17.75
N PRO A 28 2.51 8.25 17.59
CA PRO A 28 3.18 8.12 16.30
C PRO A 28 2.12 7.80 15.24
N PRO A 29 2.23 8.29 14.00
CA PRO A 29 1.17 8.13 13.01
C PRO A 29 0.89 6.64 12.81
N ARG A 30 -0.24 6.18 13.36
CA ARG A 30 -0.70 4.80 13.20
C ARG A 30 -1.08 4.63 11.73
N ALA A 31 -0.57 3.58 11.09
CA ALA A 31 -0.97 3.26 9.73
C ALA A 31 -2.49 3.05 9.67
N ARG A 32 -3.17 3.77 8.78
CA ARG A 32 -4.61 3.63 8.54
C ARG A 32 -4.85 2.59 7.45
N GLU A 33 -5.82 1.70 7.67
CA GLU A 33 -6.32 0.81 6.61
C GLU A 33 -7.10 1.64 5.60
N LEU A 34 -6.73 1.53 4.34
CA LEU A 34 -7.43 2.18 3.24
C LEU A 34 -8.46 1.24 2.62
N GLY A 35 -8.11 -0.04 2.47
CA GLY A 35 -8.98 -1.03 1.87
C GLY A 35 -8.23 -2.32 1.54
N ARG A 36 -8.82 -3.12 0.66
CA ARG A 36 -8.29 -4.42 0.26
C ARG A 36 -8.19 -4.55 -1.26
N VAL A 37 -7.22 -5.32 -1.72
CA VAL A 37 -7.02 -5.69 -3.13
C VAL A 37 -6.69 -7.17 -3.21
N ASP A 38 -7.19 -7.85 -4.24
CA ASP A 38 -6.88 -9.27 -4.44
C ASP A 38 -5.52 -9.42 -5.12
N VAL A 39 -4.66 -10.26 -4.53
CA VAL A 39 -3.39 -10.70 -5.09
C VAL A 39 -3.44 -12.22 -5.16
N ASP A 40 -3.56 -12.75 -6.38
CA ASP A 40 -3.90 -14.16 -6.63
C ASP A 40 -5.23 -14.54 -5.95
N GLU A 41 -5.19 -15.48 -5.01
CA GLU A 41 -6.32 -15.95 -4.20
C GLU A 41 -6.40 -15.27 -2.81
N TYR A 42 -5.49 -14.34 -2.52
CA TYR A 42 -5.35 -13.72 -1.20
C TYR A 42 -5.81 -12.26 -1.21
N ALA A 43 -6.61 -11.88 -0.21
CA ALA A 43 -7.01 -10.49 0.01
C ALA A 43 -5.87 -9.72 0.73
N ALA A 44 -5.19 -8.84 -0.01
CA ALA A 44 -4.15 -7.97 0.52
C ALA A 44 -4.75 -6.71 1.16
N LEU A 45 -4.26 -6.34 2.35
CA LEU A 45 -4.59 -5.10 3.04
C LEU A 45 -3.70 -3.96 2.54
N VAL A 46 -4.31 -2.83 2.20
CA VAL A 46 -3.60 -1.60 1.84
C VAL A 46 -3.61 -0.67 3.05
N LEU A 47 -2.43 -0.44 3.60
CA LEU A 47 -2.20 0.42 4.75
C LEU A 47 -1.47 1.69 4.31
N PHE A 48 -1.89 2.84 4.81
CA PHE A 48 -1.28 4.12 4.53
C PHE A 48 -0.84 4.80 5.82
N GLN A 49 0.36 5.36 5.84
CA GLN A 49 0.91 6.07 6.97
C GLN A 49 1.36 7.46 6.51
N ASP A 50 0.81 8.48 7.17
CA ASP A 50 1.26 9.86 7.05
C ASP A 50 2.70 9.99 7.58
N PRO A 51 3.54 10.89 7.03
CA PRO A 51 4.86 11.15 7.56
C PRO A 51 4.76 11.56 9.03
N ALA A 52 5.57 10.94 9.89
CA ALA A 52 5.68 11.33 11.30
C ALA A 52 6.42 12.67 11.43
N ASP A 53 6.59 13.15 12.67
CA ASP A 53 7.31 14.41 12.97
C ASP A 53 8.76 14.44 12.45
N ASP A 54 9.35 13.27 12.14
CA ASP A 54 10.66 13.17 11.48
C ASP A 54 10.61 13.53 9.97
N GLY A 55 9.40 13.54 9.40
CA GLY A 55 9.02 14.25 8.18
C GLY A 55 9.53 13.64 6.88
N LYS A 56 9.96 12.38 6.83
CA LYS A 56 10.78 11.93 5.68
C LYS A 56 9.99 11.46 4.45
N SER A 57 8.87 10.75 4.58
CA SER A 57 8.10 10.22 3.44
C SER A 57 6.70 9.74 3.85
N TYR A 58 5.74 9.75 2.92
CA TYR A 58 4.54 8.92 3.04
C TYR A 58 4.91 7.46 2.87
N ARG A 59 4.19 6.57 3.55
CA ARG A 59 4.40 5.12 3.42
C ARG A 59 3.10 4.41 3.08
N VAL A 60 3.12 3.59 2.04
CA VAL A 60 2.05 2.63 1.72
C VAL A 60 2.60 1.22 1.94
N THR A 61 1.86 0.40 2.68
CA THR A 61 2.18 -1.02 2.87
C THR A 61 1.06 -1.85 2.28
N VAL A 62 1.40 -2.78 1.39
CA VAL A 62 0.48 -3.83 0.90
C VAL A 62 0.85 -5.11 1.64
N ALA A 63 -0.04 -5.56 2.52
CA ALA A 63 0.16 -6.72 3.38
C ALA A 63 -0.74 -7.86 2.92
N VAL A 64 -0.17 -8.98 2.50
CA VAL A 64 -0.88 -10.15 1.98
C VAL A 64 -0.84 -11.28 3.02
N PRO A 65 -1.90 -11.52 3.79
CA PRO A 65 -1.97 -12.66 4.68
C PRO A 65 -2.08 -13.95 3.83
N LYS A 66 -1.14 -14.88 3.98
CA LYS A 66 -1.13 -16.15 3.27
C LYS A 66 -0.71 -17.32 4.16
N PRO A 67 -1.04 -18.57 3.80
CA PRO A 67 -0.48 -19.75 4.46
C PRO A 67 1.06 -19.78 4.37
N TRP A 68 1.72 -20.37 5.37
CA TRP A 68 3.19 -20.47 5.43
C TRP A 68 3.80 -21.22 4.23
N ASN A 69 3.10 -22.23 3.73
CA ASN A 69 3.51 -23.05 2.60
C ASN A 69 3.03 -22.50 1.24
N ALA A 70 2.35 -21.35 1.21
CA ALA A 70 1.90 -20.74 -0.05
C ALA A 70 3.10 -20.20 -0.84
N PRO A 71 3.05 -20.24 -2.19
CA PRO A 71 4.08 -19.68 -3.04
C PRO A 71 4.48 -18.25 -2.66
N ALA A 72 5.75 -17.90 -2.87
CA ALA A 72 6.21 -16.53 -2.66
C ALA A 72 5.55 -15.60 -3.68
N ILE A 73 5.01 -14.48 -3.19
CA ILE A 73 4.47 -13.42 -4.03
C ILE A 73 5.61 -12.45 -4.32
N LYS A 74 5.83 -12.14 -5.61
CA LYS A 74 6.84 -11.18 -6.03
C LYS A 74 6.30 -9.76 -5.88
N ALA A 75 7.07 -8.90 -5.23
CA ALA A 75 6.71 -7.50 -5.06
C ALA A 75 6.54 -6.76 -6.41
N ASP A 76 7.30 -7.15 -7.44
CA ASP A 76 7.23 -6.57 -8.80
C ASP A 76 5.87 -6.72 -9.49
N ARG A 77 4.96 -7.56 -8.97
CA ARG A 77 3.59 -7.69 -9.48
C ARG A 77 2.67 -6.58 -8.99
N ILE A 78 3.08 -5.83 -7.98
CA ILE A 78 2.27 -4.83 -7.31
C ILE A 78 2.84 -3.46 -7.68
N ASP A 79 2.02 -2.62 -8.30
CA ASP A 79 2.35 -1.20 -8.48
C ASP A 79 1.46 -0.36 -7.58
N VAL A 80 2.06 0.70 -7.01
CA VAL A 80 1.37 1.62 -6.12
C VAL A 80 1.63 3.05 -6.58
N TRP A 81 0.56 3.80 -6.78
CA TRP A 81 0.61 5.24 -7.02
C TRP A 81 -0.11 5.99 -5.91
N LEU A 82 0.49 7.10 -5.52
CA LEU A 82 -0.14 8.07 -4.63
C LEU A 82 -0.59 9.26 -5.47
N LEU A 83 -1.89 9.57 -5.44
CA LEU A 83 -2.49 10.63 -6.24
C LEU A 83 -2.81 11.85 -5.38
N ALA A 84 -2.44 13.02 -5.85
CA ALA A 84 -2.89 14.31 -5.33
C ALA A 84 -4.22 14.74 -5.96
N ARG A 85 -4.95 15.61 -5.25
CA ARG A 85 -6.11 16.34 -5.77
C ARG A 85 -5.68 17.12 -7.01
N GLY A 86 -6.47 17.01 -8.08
CA GLY A 86 -6.10 17.51 -9.40
C GLY A 86 -5.42 16.47 -10.32
N GLY A 87 -5.27 15.22 -9.87
CA GLY A 87 -4.88 14.09 -10.73
C GLY A 87 -3.37 13.89 -10.92
N ARG A 88 -2.54 14.63 -10.19
CA ARG A 88 -1.08 14.46 -10.23
C ARG A 88 -0.66 13.22 -9.44
N ALA A 89 0.07 12.31 -10.08
CA ALA A 89 0.73 11.20 -9.40
C ALA A 89 2.04 11.66 -8.74
N LEU A 90 2.29 11.17 -7.52
CA LEU A 90 3.56 11.38 -6.82
C LEU A 90 4.57 10.30 -7.20
N ALA A 91 5.84 10.67 -7.20
CA ALA A 91 6.93 9.74 -7.45
C ALA A 91 7.13 8.78 -6.27
N VAL A 92 7.32 7.51 -6.58
CA VAL A 92 7.78 6.50 -5.63
C VAL A 92 9.27 6.74 -5.39
N ASN A 93 9.66 7.03 -4.15
CA ASN A 93 11.05 7.23 -3.74
C ASN A 93 11.78 5.91 -3.55
N GLN A 94 11.08 4.92 -3.01
CA GLN A 94 11.62 3.61 -2.74
C GLN A 94 10.51 2.58 -2.94
N ARG A 95 10.83 1.56 -3.74
CA ARG A 95 9.99 0.40 -3.99
C ARG A 95 10.70 -0.85 -3.46
N PRO A 96 9.96 -1.88 -3.03
CA PRO A 96 10.56 -3.17 -2.71
C PRO A 96 11.19 -3.75 -3.98
N ALA A 97 12.46 -4.15 -3.93
CA ALA A 97 13.19 -4.67 -5.08
C ALA A 97 13.37 -6.19 -4.95
N GLY A 98 12.60 -6.98 -5.71
CA GLY A 98 12.76 -8.44 -5.78
C GLY A 98 12.56 -9.20 -4.46
N GLU A 99 12.05 -8.54 -3.41
CA GLU A 99 11.96 -9.12 -2.08
C GLU A 99 10.81 -10.13 -1.98
N VAL A 100 11.15 -11.31 -1.47
CA VAL A 100 10.21 -12.25 -0.88
C VAL A 100 9.65 -11.55 0.35
N LEU A 101 8.38 -11.20 0.25
CA LEU A 101 7.61 -10.52 1.27
C LEU A 101 7.80 -11.18 2.66
N ILE A 102 8.25 -10.40 3.65
CA ILE A 102 8.73 -10.89 4.98
C ILE A 102 7.63 -11.66 5.73
N GLU A 103 7.78 -12.99 5.86
CA GLU A 103 6.80 -13.85 6.55
C GLU A 103 6.89 -13.70 8.08
N ALA A 104 5.92 -13.01 8.69
CA ALA A 104 5.76 -12.94 10.14
C ALA A 104 4.51 -13.71 10.61
N GLY A 105 4.68 -14.64 11.56
CA GLY A 105 3.60 -15.33 12.27
C GLY A 105 3.76 -16.85 12.37
N SER A 106 3.41 -17.45 13.51
CA SER A 106 3.44 -18.91 13.75
C SER A 106 2.18 -19.63 13.23
N ALA A 107 1.13 -18.91 12.86
CA ALA A 107 -0.15 -19.44 12.36
C ALA A 107 -0.46 -19.02 10.91
N GLY A 108 0.46 -18.33 10.25
CA GLY A 108 0.32 -17.79 8.90
C GLY A 108 1.46 -16.82 8.59
N ALA A 109 1.78 -16.64 7.33
CA ALA A 109 2.79 -15.69 6.85
C ALA A 109 2.09 -14.42 6.37
N THR A 110 2.50 -13.24 6.85
CA THR A 110 2.04 -11.98 6.26
C THR A 110 3.10 -11.42 5.35
N ALA A 111 2.81 -11.40 4.06
CA ALA A 111 3.72 -10.96 3.03
C ALA A 111 3.62 -9.41 2.87
N ASN A 112 4.68 -8.63 3.15
CA ASN A 112 4.64 -7.16 3.10
C ASN A 112 5.45 -6.52 1.94
N ALA A 113 4.81 -5.66 1.16
CA ALA A 113 5.45 -4.77 0.18
C ALA A 113 5.31 -3.31 0.63
N ILE A 114 6.42 -2.60 0.80
CA ILE A 114 6.44 -1.25 1.39
C ILE A 114 6.94 -0.23 0.37
N TYR A 115 6.11 0.77 0.08
CA TYR A 115 6.36 1.85 -0.86
C TYR A 115 6.50 3.17 -0.10
N PHE A 116 7.53 3.94 -0.43
CA PHE A 116 7.74 5.27 0.13
C PHE A 116 7.53 6.32 -0.95
N PHE A 117 6.82 7.39 -0.62
CA PHE A 117 6.56 8.51 -1.53
C PHE A 117 7.06 9.82 -0.93
N ASP A 118 7.53 10.69 -1.81
CA ASP A 118 7.98 12.03 -1.44
C ASP A 118 6.84 12.87 -0.84
N ARG A 119 7.20 13.83 0.01
CA ARG A 119 6.28 14.72 0.72
C ARG A 119 6.02 16.05 -0.02
N SER A 120 6.27 16.14 -1.33
CA SER A 120 6.04 17.37 -2.12
C SER A 120 4.58 17.83 -2.16
N VAL A 121 3.67 17.02 -1.65
CA VAL A 121 2.24 17.31 -1.54
C VAL A 121 1.82 17.19 -0.08
N GLN A 122 1.00 18.11 0.42
CA GLN A 122 0.49 18.07 1.80
C GLN A 122 -0.53 16.95 1.99
N PRO A 123 -0.73 16.39 3.20
CA PRO A 123 -1.66 15.28 3.40
C PRO A 123 -3.10 15.59 2.96
N ARG A 124 -3.56 16.83 3.19
CA ARG A 124 -4.88 17.32 2.77
C ARG A 124 -5.07 17.42 1.25
N GLU A 125 -3.97 17.46 0.51
CA GLU A 125 -3.94 17.50 -0.94
C GLU A 125 -3.86 16.09 -1.53
N LEU A 126 -3.68 15.04 -0.73
CA LEU A 126 -3.78 13.67 -1.22
C LEU A 126 -5.24 13.31 -1.50
N ALA A 127 -5.47 12.65 -2.63
CA ALA A 127 -6.78 12.22 -3.08
C ALA A 127 -6.96 10.72 -2.91
N ALA A 128 -5.99 9.93 -3.35
CA ALA A 128 -6.13 8.49 -3.38
C ALA A 128 -4.81 7.73 -3.38
N VAL A 129 -4.88 6.47 -2.97
CA VAL A 129 -3.87 5.44 -3.28
C VAL A 129 -4.46 4.53 -4.35
N VAL A 130 -3.71 4.31 -5.42
CA VAL A 130 -4.04 3.33 -6.46
C VAL A 130 -3.10 2.16 -6.31
N VAL A 131 -3.65 0.95 -6.26
CA VAL A 131 -2.88 -0.29 -6.28
C VAL A 131 -3.33 -1.11 -7.47
N THR A 132 -2.38 -1.58 -8.27
CA THR A 132 -2.61 -2.56 -9.33
C THR A 132 -1.81 -3.83 -9.09
N VAL A 133 -2.35 -4.94 -9.58
CA VAL A 133 -1.70 -6.25 -9.57
C VAL A 133 -1.60 -6.73 -11.02
N ASP A 134 -0.40 -7.17 -11.42
CA ASP A 134 -0.08 -7.59 -12.79
C ASP A 134 -0.36 -6.53 -13.86
N GLY A 135 0.05 -5.28 -13.56
CA GLY A 135 -0.05 -4.13 -14.47
C GLY A 135 0.93 -4.15 -15.64
#